data_AF-A0A1R1MMU9-F1
#
_entry.id   AF-A0A1R1MMU9-F1
#
_cell.length_a   1.000
_cell.length_b   1.000
_cell.length_c   1.000
_cell.angle_alpha   90.00
_cell.angle_beta   90.00
_cell.angle_gamma   90.00
#
_symmetry.space_group_name_H-M   'P 1'
#
loop_
_entity.id
_entity.type
_entity.pdbx_description
1 polymer ?
#
loop_
_entity_poly.entity_id
_entity_poly.type
_entity_poly.pdbx_seq_one_letter_code
_entity_poly.pdbx_strand_id
1 'polypeptide(L)'
;MKFKKLFKCSHCGNAGEFEYIGSRNINKNGEVKEIVGNKELWVSYYRCPNCNIIDIEMHPAGEKPDIPEEFFKEVLINEEDKENTTTDR
;
A
#
# COMPACT_ATOMS: atom_id res chain seq x y z
N MET A 1 18.89 -3.58 2.03
CA MET A 1 18.62 -2.13 1.90
C MET A 1 17.12 -1.96 1.76
N LYS A 2 16.51 -0.93 2.34
CA LYS A 2 15.06 -0.70 2.26
C LYS A 2 14.79 0.59 1.48
N PHE A 3 13.80 0.60 0.61
CA PHE A 3 13.36 1.81 -0.05
C PHE A 3 12.62 2.71 0.94
N LYS A 4 12.85 4.02 0.82
CA LYS A 4 12.17 5.02 1.63
C LYS A 4 11.68 6.16 0.76
N LYS A 5 10.58 6.77 1.18
CA LYS A 5 9.97 7.92 0.50
C LYS A 5 9.59 9.00 1.51
N LEU A 6 9.75 10.26 1.14
CA LEU A 6 9.23 11.38 1.93
C LEU A 6 7.70 11.34 1.93
N PHE A 7 7.11 11.24 3.12
CA PHE A 7 5.67 11.17 3.31
C PHE A 7 5.26 11.97 4.55
N LYS A 8 3.98 12.32 4.64
CA LYS A 8 3.38 12.90 5.85
C LYS A 8 2.36 11.91 6.41
N CYS A 9 2.52 11.53 7.67
CA CYS A 9 1.64 10.56 8.32
C CYS A 9 0.25 11.16 8.47
N SER A 10 -0.76 10.53 7.87
CA SER A 10 -2.17 10.86 8.02
C SER A 10 -2.66 10.69 9.47
N HIS A 11 -1.99 9.84 10.26
CA HIS A 11 -2.35 9.59 11.65
C HIS A 11 -1.70 10.54 12.66
N CYS A 12 -0.35 10.62 12.69
CA CYS A 12 0.37 11.39 13.71
C CYS A 12 0.95 12.72 13.20
N GLY A 13 0.73 13.07 11.92
CA GLY A 13 1.21 14.30 11.31
C GLY A 13 2.71 14.38 11.01
N ASN A 14 3.51 13.38 11.42
CA ASN A 14 4.96 13.35 11.19
C ASN A 14 5.28 13.40 9.70
N ALA A 15 6.16 14.31 9.28
CA ALA A 15 6.69 14.38 7.93
C ALA A 15 8.14 13.90 7.92
N GLY A 16 8.48 12.93 7.07
CA GLY A 16 9.84 12.37 7.02
C GLY A 16 9.94 11.18 6.06
N GLU A 17 11.05 10.45 6.14
CA GLU A 17 11.28 9.26 5.33
C GLU A 17 10.57 8.03 5.90
N PHE A 18 9.60 7.49 5.15
CA PHE A 18 8.82 6.32 5.55
C PHE A 18 9.38 5.09 4.84
N GLU A 19 9.36 3.96 5.54
CA GLU A 19 9.83 2.69 4.99
C GLU A 19 8.76 2.08 4.08
N TYR A 20 9.12 1.77 2.83
CA TYR A 20 8.24 1.07 1.90
C TYR A 20 8.10 -0.41 2.28
N ILE A 21 6.86 -0.89 2.32
CA ILE A 21 6.53 -2.28 2.67
C ILE A 21 6.20 -3.10 1.42
N GLY A 22 5.56 -2.48 0.44
CA GLY A 22 5.10 -3.13 -0.78
C GLY A 22 3.94 -2.37 -1.43
N SER A 23 3.48 -2.88 -2.57
CA SER A 23 2.36 -2.34 -3.33
C SER A 23 1.40 -3.45 -3.75
N ARG A 24 0.15 -3.10 -4.04
CA ARG A 24 -0.85 -4.04 -4.55
C ARG A 24 -1.69 -3.40 -5.63
N ASN A 25 -1.94 -4.14 -6.73
CA ASN A 25 -2.97 -3.80 -7.69
C ASN A 25 -4.33 -4.25 -7.14
N ILE A 26 -5.15 -3.29 -6.73
CA ILE A 26 -6.47 -3.55 -6.15
C ILE A 26 -7.55 -3.78 -7.21
N ASN A 27 -7.22 -3.67 -8.50
CA ASN A 27 -8.10 -4.03 -9.61
C ASN A 27 -7.59 -5.24 -10.41
N LYS A 28 -6.67 -6.04 -9.84
CA LYS A 28 -6.04 -7.17 -10.54
C LYS A 28 -7.07 -8.20 -11.00
N ASN A 29 -8.13 -8.41 -10.22
CA ASN A 29 -9.22 -9.35 -10.53
C ASN A 29 -10.53 -8.63 -10.88
N GLY A 30 -10.46 -7.34 -11.20
CA GLY A 30 -11.63 -6.53 -11.56
C GLY A 30 -12.48 -6.09 -10.37
N GLU A 31 -11.95 -6.12 -9.14
CA GLU A 31 -12.68 -5.82 -7.90
C GLU A 31 -13.28 -4.40 -7.90
N VAL A 32 -12.65 -3.46 -8.60
CA VAL A 32 -13.08 -2.05 -8.72
C VAL A 32 -13.27 -1.64 -10.18
N LYS A 33 -13.51 -2.60 -11.07
CA LYS A 33 -13.67 -2.38 -12.52
C LYS A 33 -14.79 -1.38 -12.84
N GLU A 34 -15.87 -1.38 -12.08
CA GLU A 34 -16.98 -0.43 -12.27
C GLU A 34 -16.58 1.04 -12.02
N ILE A 35 -15.46 1.28 -11.32
CA ILE A 35 -14.97 2.61 -10.97
C ILE A 35 -13.85 3.06 -11.92
N VAL A 36 -12.87 2.18 -12.16
CA VAL A 36 -11.65 2.52 -12.94
C VAL A 36 -11.58 1.85 -14.32
N GLY A 37 -12.61 1.10 -14.70
CA GLY A 37 -12.62 0.28 -15.90
C GLY A 37 -11.58 -0.83 -15.84
N ASN A 38 -10.95 -1.10 -16.99
CA ASN A 38 -9.90 -2.12 -17.11
C ASN A 38 -8.49 -1.62 -16.71
N LYS A 39 -8.39 -0.43 -16.11
CA LYS A 39 -7.09 0.13 -15.71
C LYS A 39 -6.58 -0.53 -14.43
N GLU A 40 -5.26 -0.66 -14.32
CA GLU A 40 -4.65 -1.00 -13.04
C GLU A 40 -4.89 0.12 -12.01
N LEU A 41 -5.08 -0.25 -10.75
CA LEU A 41 -5.14 0.71 -9.65
C LEU A 41 -4.25 0.21 -8.53
N TRP A 42 -3.16 0.92 -8.29
CA TRP A 42 -2.15 0.51 -7.32
C TRP A 42 -2.26 1.29 -6.02
N VAL A 43 -2.04 0.58 -4.91
CA VAL A 43 -1.87 1.15 -3.58
C VAL A 43 -0.50 0.74 -3.06
N SER A 44 0.27 1.68 -2.51
CA SER A 44 1.55 1.42 -1.86
C SER A 44 1.47 1.66 -0.36
N TYR A 45 2.16 0.85 0.42
CA TYR A 45 2.12 0.82 1.87
C TYR A 45 3.43 1.32 2.46
N TYR A 46 3.36 2.29 3.37
CA TYR A 46 4.54 2.92 3.97
C TYR A 46 4.44 2.95 5.49
N ARG A 47 5.49 2.52 6.19
CA ARG A 47 5.54 2.56 7.67
C ARG A 47 6.05 3.92 8.14
N CYS A 48 5.23 4.60 8.95
CA CYS A 48 5.63 5.83 9.64
C CYS A 48 6.73 5.53 10.67
N PRO A 49 7.88 6.23 10.64
CA PRO A 49 8.96 6.00 11.61
C PRO A 49 8.61 6.47 13.02
N ASN A 50 7.59 7.32 13.18
CA ASN A 50 7.21 7.90 14.46
C ASN A 50 6.17 7.06 15.21
N CYS A 51 5.06 6.68 14.55
CA CYS A 51 3.96 5.94 15.19
C CYS A 51 3.82 4.48 14.72
N ASN A 52 4.68 4.02 13.80
CA ASN A 52 4.68 2.67 13.22
C ASN A 52 3.42 2.26 12.44
N ILE A 53 2.43 3.14 12.31
CA ILE A 53 1.24 2.92 11.47
C ILE A 53 1.62 2.83 10.00
N ILE A 54 0.89 1.98 9.29
CA ILE A 54 0.98 1.86 7.84
C ILE A 54 0.09 2.91 7.22
N ASP A 55 0.72 3.86 6.55
CA ASP A 55 0.04 4.83 5.69
C ASP A 55 -0.01 4.30 4.26
N ILE A 56 -0.91 4.87 3.46
CA ILE A 56 -1.12 4.43 2.08
C ILE A 56 -0.92 5.57 1.08
N GLU A 57 -0.41 5.21 -0.09
CA GLU A 57 -0.40 6.05 -1.28
C GLU A 57 -1.25 5.37 -2.35
N MET A 58 -2.33 6.03 -2.77
CA MET A 58 -3.08 5.61 -3.95
C MET A 58 -2.47 6.24 -5.20
N HIS A 59 -2.12 5.41 -6.18
CA HIS A 59 -1.54 5.84 -7.44
C HIS A 59 -2.65 6.18 -8.45
N PRO A 60 -2.40 7.05 -9.44
CA PRO A 60 -3.35 7.32 -10.50
C PRO A 60 -3.75 6.05 -11.26
N ALA A 61 -4.99 5.99 -11.74
CA ALA A 61 -5.49 4.83 -12.47
C ALA A 61 -4.74 4.64 -13.80
N GLY A 62 -4.14 3.47 -13.98
CA GLY A 62 -3.28 3.11 -15.12
C GLY A 62 -1.79 3.37 -14.89
N GLU A 63 -1.40 3.91 -13.72
CA GLU A 63 -0.01 4.14 -13.36
C GLU A 63 0.47 3.11 -12.33
N LYS A 64 1.70 2.62 -12.54
CA LYS A 64 2.40 1.76 -11.58
C LYS A 64 3.12 2.61 -10.53
N PRO A 65 3.35 2.08 -9.32
CA PRO A 65 4.16 2.76 -8.32
C PRO A 65 5.56 3.07 -8.86
N ASP A 66 5.99 4.32 -8.68
CA ASP A 66 7.36 4.76 -8.97
C ASP A 66 8.32 4.28 -7.86
N ILE A 67 8.57 2.97 -7.86
CA ILE A 67 9.48 2.27 -6.95
C ILE A 67 10.52 1.56 -7.82
N PRO A 68 11.83 1.72 -7.56
CA PRO A 68 12.85 1.01 -8.31
C PRO A 68 12.64 -0.50 -8.25
N GLU A 69 12.89 -1.18 -9.37
CA GLU A 69 12.57 -2.60 -9.56
C GLU A 69 13.22 -3.49 -8.49
N GLU A 70 14.42 -3.16 -8.03
CA GLU A 70 15.14 -3.89 -6.99
C GLU A 70 14.49 -3.82 -5.60
N PHE A 71 13.61 -2.85 -5.38
CA PHE A 71 12.86 -2.69 -4.13
C PHE A 71 11.37 -3.04 -4.27
N PHE A 72 10.86 -3.14 -5.50
CA PHE A 72 9.44 -3.37 -5.73
C PHE A 72 9.02 -4.73 -5.17
N LYS A 73 7.91 -4.72 -4.42
CA LYS A 73 7.34 -5.93 -3.82
C LYS A 73 5.82 -5.88 -3.93
N GLU A 74 5.24 -6.82 -4.69
CA GLU A 74 3.79 -7.00 -4.71
C GLU A 74 3.32 -7.71 -3.42
N VAL A 75 2.34 -7.15 -2.73
CA VAL A 75 1.72 -7.74 -1.53
C VAL A 75 0.39 -8.38 -1.92
N LEU A 76 0.29 -9.69 -1.73
CA LEU A 76 -0.95 -10.45 -1.90
C LEU A 76 -1.61 -10.62 -0.53
N ILE A 77 -2.94 -10.55 -0.48
CA ILE A 77 -3.67 -11.00 0.72
C ILE A 77 -3.64 -12.53 0.70
N ASN A 78 -2.94 -13.15 1.63
CA ASN A 78 -3.13 -14.56 1.91
C ASN A 78 -4.48 -14.71 2.62
N GLU A 79 -5.34 -15.60 2.14
CA GLU A 79 -6.66 -15.81 2.74
C GLU A 79 -6.60 -16.39 4.16
N GLU A 80 -5.46 -16.96 4.56
CA GLU A 80 -5.20 -17.54 5.88
C GLU A 80 -5.13 -16.50 7.02
N ASP A 81 -4.87 -15.21 6.72
CA ASP A 81 -4.82 -14.16 7.76
C ASP A 81 -6.21 -13.64 8.19
N LYS A 82 -7.30 -14.09 7.54
CA LYS A 82 -8.67 -13.63 7.83
C LYS A 82 -9.27 -14.22 9.11
N GLU A 83 -8.73 -15.33 9.65
CA GLU A 83 -9.30 -16.00 10.83
C GLU A 83 -8.96 -15.32 12.17
N ASN A 84 -7.97 -14.41 12.23
CA ASN A 84 -7.52 -13.82 13.50
C ASN A 84 -8.11 -12.43 13.84
N THR A 85 -9.06 -11.90 13.05
CA THR A 85 -9.65 -10.56 13.31
C THR A 85 -11.12 -10.56 13.75
N THR A 86 -11.71 -11.71 14.03
CA THR A 86 -13.04 -11.82 14.69
C THR A 86 -12.91 -12.42 16.08
N THR A 87 -12.24 -11.72 17.00
CA THR A 87 -12.49 -11.89 18.43
C THR A 87 -12.13 -10.59 19.17
N ASP A 88 -13.03 -9.61 19.14
CA ASP A 88 -13.37 -8.86 20.36
C ASP A 88 -14.62 -7.98 20.13
N ARG A 89 -15.69 -8.38 20.84
CA ARG A 89 -16.91 -7.64 21.24
C ARG A 89 -18.02 -7.42 20.24
#